data_AF-A0A257RZS7-F1
#
_entry.id   AF-A0A257RZS7-F1
#
_cell.length_a   1.000
_cell.length_b   1.000
_cell.length_c   1.000
_cell.angle_alpha   90.00
_cell.angle_beta   90.00
_cell.angle_gamma   90.00
#
_symmetry.space_group_name_H-M   'P 1'
#
loop_
_entity.id
_entity.type
_entity.pdbx_description
1 polymer ?
#
loop_
_entity_poly.entity_id
_entity_poly.type
_entity_poly.pdbx_seq_one_letter_code
_entity_poly.pdbx_strand_id
1 'polypeptide(L)'
;MTMLRLAAAAAFVALLGPAPQATLAPQATRRAPAPRPVAPALRQAGVPFRLVLAGSGNTASWRVRERLASFDFPNDAVGTTHDVGGAIVVGPDWQPVATDSKITVNLTTLQSDRAMRDRYIQRRTLETDRYPTAVLVPTRFLRMRTPLPDTGTFTFEIQGDLTIHGVTKPTTWHG
;
A
#
# COMPACT_ATOMS: atom_id res chain seq x y z
N MET A 1 -45.64 3.18 31.98
CA MET A 1 -44.78 3.00 33.18
C MET A 1 -43.87 4.22 33.23
N THR A 2 -44.26 5.41 33.70
CA THR A 2 -45.01 5.83 34.90
C THR A 2 -44.33 5.43 36.21
N MET A 3 -43.98 6.47 36.99
CA MET A 3 -43.80 6.56 38.45
C MET A 3 -42.39 6.45 39.05
N LEU A 4 -41.74 7.62 39.15
CA LEU A 4 -41.38 8.30 40.41
C LEU A 4 -41.71 7.54 41.71
N ARG A 5 -40.71 7.30 42.58
CA ARG A 5 -40.86 7.37 44.04
C ARG A 5 -39.60 7.88 44.75
N LEU A 6 -39.91 8.69 45.75
CA LEU A 6 -39.08 9.53 46.61
C LEU A 6 -38.82 8.83 47.95
N ALA A 7 -37.85 9.40 48.68
CA ALA A 7 -37.72 9.50 50.15
C ALA A 7 -37.08 8.34 50.92
N ALA A 8 -35.96 8.62 51.61
CA ALA A 8 -35.99 8.93 53.05
C ALA A 8 -34.61 9.44 53.52
N ALA A 9 -34.68 10.33 54.50
CA ALA A 9 -33.60 11.16 55.02
C ALA A 9 -32.64 10.41 55.96
N ALA A 10 -31.39 10.84 55.98
CA ALA A 10 -30.58 10.83 57.19
C ALA A 10 -29.88 12.18 57.29
N ALA A 11 -30.33 12.99 58.24
CA ALA A 11 -29.67 14.22 58.64
C ALA A 11 -28.34 13.85 59.32
N PHE A 12 -27.23 14.43 58.84
CA PHE A 12 -25.99 14.47 59.60
C PHE A 12 -25.59 15.93 59.79
N VAL A 13 -25.93 16.45 60.97
CA VAL A 13 -25.42 17.71 61.47
C VAL A 13 -23.97 17.45 61.87
N ALA A 14 -23.02 17.99 61.11
CA ALA A 14 -21.61 18.00 61.48
C ALA A 14 -21.15 19.45 61.67
N LEU A 15 -20.56 19.67 62.84
CA LEU A 15 -19.98 20.89 63.40
C LEU A 15 -19.30 21.82 62.38
N LEU A 16 -19.64 23.11 62.47
CA LEU A 16 -18.90 24.24 61.89
C LEU A 16 -17.46 24.26 62.45
N GLY A 17 -16.47 23.98 61.59
CA GLY A 17 -15.09 24.43 61.77
C GLY A 17 -14.75 25.41 60.65
N PRO A 18 -14.00 26.51 60.89
CA PRO A 18 -13.67 27.47 59.85
C PRO A 18 -12.73 26.85 58.82
N ALA A 19 -13.21 26.71 57.58
CA ALA A 19 -12.39 26.28 56.46
C ALA A 19 -11.45 27.42 56.02
N PRO A 20 -10.15 27.13 55.77
CA PRO A 20 -9.23 28.14 55.25
C PRO A 20 -9.62 28.55 53.82
N GLN A 21 -9.77 29.85 53.59
CA GLN A 21 -10.02 30.41 52.26
C GLN A 21 -8.78 30.19 51.38
N ALA A 22 -8.88 29.31 50.39
CA ALA A 22 -7.86 29.16 49.37
C ALA A 22 -7.89 30.38 48.43
N THR A 23 -6.84 31.19 48.48
CA THR A 23 -6.60 32.28 47.52
C THR A 23 -6.41 31.68 46.12
N LEU A 24 -7.31 32.00 45.19
CA LEU A 24 -7.16 31.62 43.78
C LEU A 24 -6.04 32.48 43.15
N ALA A 25 -4.88 31.87 42.92
CA ALA A 25 -3.84 32.46 42.08
C ALA A 25 -4.31 32.49 40.62
N PRO A 26 -4.04 33.58 39.85
CA PRO A 26 -4.39 33.64 38.43
C PRO A 26 -3.61 32.58 37.65
N GLN A 27 -4.32 31.61 37.07
CA GLN A 27 -3.72 30.61 36.18
C GLN A 27 -3.32 31.28 34.87
N ALA A 28 -2.02 31.48 34.66
CA ALA A 28 -1.47 31.85 33.37
C ALA A 28 -1.78 30.74 32.36
N THR A 29 -2.63 31.02 31.37
CA THR A 29 -2.93 30.11 30.27
C THR A 29 -1.65 29.87 29.47
N ARG A 30 -0.96 28.76 29.73
CA ARG A 30 0.24 28.35 29.01
C ARG A 30 -0.15 28.03 27.57
N ARG A 31 0.13 28.94 26.64
CA ARG A 31 -0.10 28.72 25.20
C ARG A 31 0.74 27.52 24.77
N ALA A 32 0.07 26.44 24.36
CA ALA A 32 0.75 25.25 23.85
C ALA A 32 1.63 25.65 22.64
N PRO A 33 2.90 25.20 22.57
CA PRO A 33 3.74 25.49 21.43
C PRO A 33 3.13 24.87 20.18
N ALA A 34 3.05 25.65 19.09
CA ALA A 34 2.57 25.15 17.80
C ALA A 34 3.46 23.97 17.35
N PRO A 35 2.88 22.90 16.78
CA PRO A 35 3.67 21.76 16.30
C PRO A 35 4.65 22.26 15.23
N ARG A 36 5.95 22.10 15.50
CA ARG A 36 6.99 22.32 14.48
C ARG A 36 6.80 21.27 13.38
N PRO A 37 6.84 21.66 12.10
CA PRO A 37 6.95 20.68 11.03
C PRO A 37 8.25 19.89 11.25
N VAL A 38 8.12 18.62 11.62
CA VAL A 38 9.25 17.70 11.74
C VAL A 38 9.62 17.30 10.32
N ALA A 39 10.85 17.63 9.89
CA ALA A 39 11.36 17.12 8.62
C ALA A 39 11.34 15.58 8.65
N PRO A 40 10.92 14.91 7.57
CA PRO A 40 10.89 13.45 7.55
C PRO A 40 12.29 12.90 7.82
N ALA A 41 12.37 11.94 8.74
CA ALA A 41 13.60 11.21 9.01
C ALA A 41 14.05 10.46 7.75
N LEU A 42 15.36 10.31 7.56
CA LEU A 42 15.95 9.64 6.41
C LEU A 42 16.42 8.24 6.82
N ARG A 43 16.18 7.25 5.97
CA ARG A 43 16.70 5.90 6.14
C ARG A 43 18.22 5.92 6.14
N GLN A 44 18.79 5.24 7.12
CA GLN A 44 20.22 5.09 7.24
C GLN A 44 20.77 4.23 6.10
N ALA A 45 21.81 4.72 5.44
CA ALA A 45 22.54 3.93 4.46
C ALA A 45 23.21 2.72 5.15
N GLY A 46 23.33 1.61 4.43
CA GLY A 46 24.01 0.41 4.94
C GLY A 46 23.13 -0.60 5.66
N VAL A 47 21.89 -0.23 6.02
CA VAL A 47 20.94 -1.15 6.68
C VAL A 47 19.93 -1.66 5.66
N PRO A 48 19.86 -2.98 5.40
CA PRO A 48 18.87 -3.53 4.47
C PRO A 48 17.45 -3.40 5.03
N PHE A 49 16.48 -3.19 4.14
CA PHE A 49 15.07 -3.07 4.52
C PHE A 49 14.15 -3.72 3.48
N ARG A 50 12.89 -3.98 3.88
CA ARG A 50 11.90 -4.64 3.02
C ARG A 50 10.76 -3.69 2.67
N LEU A 51 10.52 -3.54 1.37
CA LEU A 51 9.33 -2.88 0.83
C LEU A 51 8.27 -3.96 0.58
N VAL A 52 7.12 -3.85 1.25
CA VAL A 52 5.99 -4.78 1.08
C VAL A 52 4.87 -4.04 0.35
N LEU A 53 4.22 -4.71 -0.60
CA LEU A 53 3.08 -4.13 -1.29
C LEU A 53 1.96 -3.87 -0.30
N ALA A 54 1.19 -2.80 -0.54
CA ALA A 54 0.00 -2.53 0.26
C ALA A 54 -0.96 -3.72 0.19
N GLY A 55 -1.72 -3.97 1.27
CA GLY A 55 -2.69 -5.08 1.29
C GLY A 55 -3.86 -4.91 0.31
N SER A 56 -4.05 -3.70 -0.23
CA SER A 56 -5.08 -3.37 -1.21
C SER A 56 -4.64 -2.21 -2.11
N GLY A 57 -5.36 -1.99 -3.21
CA GLY A 57 -5.05 -0.93 -4.18
C GLY A 57 -4.03 -1.31 -5.25
N ASN A 58 -3.46 -2.52 -5.19
CA ASN A 58 -2.60 -3.02 -6.25
C ASN A 58 -3.44 -3.45 -7.46
N THR A 59 -2.94 -3.15 -8.65
CA THR A 59 -3.60 -3.52 -9.90
C THR A 59 -2.55 -3.90 -10.92
N ALA A 60 -2.73 -5.05 -11.57
CA ALA A 60 -1.98 -5.44 -12.76
C ALA A 60 -2.93 -5.48 -13.94
N SER A 61 -2.52 -4.91 -15.08
CA SER A 61 -3.31 -4.90 -16.30
C SER A 61 -2.47 -5.20 -17.54
N TRP A 62 -3.10 -5.78 -18.56
CA TRP A 62 -2.54 -5.88 -19.90
C TRP A 62 -3.45 -5.12 -20.86
N ARG A 63 -2.87 -4.60 -21.95
CA ARG A 63 -3.60 -3.91 -23.02
C ARG A 63 -3.11 -4.42 -24.37
N VAL A 64 -4.04 -4.86 -25.21
CA VAL A 64 -3.76 -5.25 -26.60
C VAL A 64 -4.65 -4.45 -27.52
N ARG A 65 -4.05 -3.84 -28.54
CA ARG A 65 -4.79 -3.21 -29.64
C ARG A 65 -5.22 -4.27 -30.63
N GLU A 66 -6.52 -4.44 -30.80
CA GLU A 66 -7.08 -5.39 -31.77
C GLU A 66 -7.08 -4.77 -33.18
N ARG A 67 -6.57 -5.53 -34.17
CA ARG A 67 -6.64 -5.20 -35.61
C ARG A 67 -7.33 -6.33 -36.33
N LEU A 68 -8.40 -6.03 -37.07
CA LEU A 68 -9.16 -7.01 -37.85
C LEU A 68 -9.24 -6.50 -39.29
N ALA A 69 -8.69 -7.30 -40.22
CA ALA A 69 -8.71 -7.04 -41.66
C ALA A 69 -8.24 -5.62 -42.08
N SER A 70 -7.12 -5.15 -41.52
CA SER A 70 -6.51 -3.84 -41.80
C SER A 70 -7.31 -2.61 -41.35
N PHE A 71 -8.40 -2.80 -40.60
CA PHE A 71 -9.10 -1.72 -39.90
C PHE A 71 -8.70 -1.73 -38.42
N ASP A 72 -8.27 -0.57 -37.92
CA ASP A 72 -8.10 -0.35 -36.49
C ASP A 72 -9.50 -0.35 -35.86
N PHE A 73 -9.75 -1.29 -34.94
CA PHE A 73 -10.94 -1.20 -34.11
C PHE A 73 -10.70 -0.13 -33.04
N PRO A 74 -11.71 0.69 -32.70
CA PRO A 74 -11.53 1.78 -31.74
C PRO A 74 -11.28 1.29 -30.31
N ASN A 75 -11.42 0.00 -30.03
CA ASN A 75 -11.34 -0.57 -28.68
C ASN A 75 -10.06 -1.38 -28.50
N ASP A 76 -9.25 -0.97 -27.54
CA ASP A 76 -8.18 -1.82 -27.01
C ASP A 76 -8.79 -2.80 -26.00
N ALA A 77 -8.40 -4.07 -26.08
CA ALA A 77 -8.74 -5.05 -25.07
C ALA A 77 -7.85 -4.83 -23.85
N VAL A 78 -8.47 -4.62 -22.68
CA VAL A 78 -7.78 -4.47 -21.40
C VAL A 78 -8.28 -5.55 -20.46
N GLY A 79 -7.36 -6.30 -19.85
CA GLY A 79 -7.69 -7.20 -18.76
C GLY A 79 -6.92 -6.82 -17.50
N THR A 80 -7.58 -6.95 -16.35
CA THR A 80 -7.12 -6.44 -15.06
C THR A 80 -7.27 -7.49 -13.97
N THR A 81 -6.35 -7.48 -13.00
CA THR A 81 -6.45 -8.21 -11.74
C THR A 81 -5.97 -7.33 -10.58
N HIS A 82 -6.55 -7.56 -9.40
CA HIS A 82 -6.15 -6.92 -8.15
C HIS A 82 -5.36 -7.86 -7.22
N ASP A 83 -5.23 -9.13 -7.61
CA ASP A 83 -4.48 -10.12 -6.85
C ASP A 83 -2.99 -10.03 -7.21
N VAL A 84 -2.35 -9.05 -6.59
CA VAL A 84 -0.94 -8.72 -6.73
C VAL A 84 -0.33 -8.64 -5.34
N GLY A 85 0.74 -9.40 -5.13
CA GLY A 85 1.45 -9.45 -3.85
C GLY A 85 2.94 -9.60 -4.03
N GLY A 86 3.67 -9.53 -2.93
CA GLY A 86 5.11 -9.69 -2.92
C GLY A 86 5.83 -8.63 -2.11
N ALA A 87 7.15 -8.63 -2.24
CA ALA A 87 8.01 -7.69 -1.56
C ALA A 87 9.34 -7.53 -2.31
N ILE A 88 10.00 -6.40 -2.06
CA ILE A 88 11.34 -6.11 -2.57
C ILE A 88 12.25 -5.86 -1.37
N VAL A 89 13.33 -6.62 -1.26
CA VAL A 89 14.36 -6.41 -0.26
C VAL A 89 15.40 -5.47 -0.86
N VAL A 90 15.70 -4.38 -0.17
CA VAL A 90 16.67 -3.38 -0.58
C VAL A 90 17.93 -3.57 0.25
N GLY A 91 19.06 -3.72 -0.43
CA GLY A 91 20.35 -3.94 0.18
C GLY A 91 21.01 -2.66 0.72
N PRO A 92 22.18 -2.80 1.36
CA PRO A 92 22.99 -1.69 1.87
C PRO A 92 23.37 -0.64 0.81
N ASP A 93 23.42 -1.04 -0.45
CA ASP A 93 23.80 -0.26 -1.63
C ASP A 93 22.62 0.44 -2.31
N TRP A 94 21.43 0.39 -1.70
CA TRP A 94 20.19 0.92 -2.26
C TRP A 94 19.75 0.23 -3.57
N GLN A 95 20.15 -1.03 -3.78
CA GLN A 95 19.68 -1.85 -4.88
C GLN A 95 18.83 -3.02 -4.38
N PRO A 96 17.96 -3.59 -5.23
CA PRO A 96 17.18 -4.76 -4.84
C PRO A 96 18.09 -6.00 -4.71
N VAL A 97 17.86 -6.78 -3.66
CA VAL A 97 18.45 -8.11 -3.50
C VAL A 97 17.56 -9.10 -4.27
N ALA A 98 17.96 -9.43 -5.51
CA ALA A 98 17.13 -10.19 -6.44
C ALA A 98 16.68 -11.57 -5.89
N THR A 99 17.54 -12.25 -5.12
CA THR A 99 17.23 -13.56 -4.51
C THR A 99 16.10 -13.50 -3.48
N ASP A 100 15.94 -12.35 -2.82
CA ASP A 100 14.96 -12.13 -1.74
C ASP A 100 13.78 -11.26 -2.17
N SER A 101 13.76 -10.83 -3.44
CA SER A 101 12.78 -9.89 -3.99
C SER A 101 11.92 -10.55 -5.04
N LYS A 102 10.59 -10.45 -4.89
CA LYS A 102 9.64 -11.02 -5.85
C LYS A 102 8.29 -10.33 -5.76
N ILE A 103 7.75 -9.97 -6.92
CA ILE A 103 6.35 -9.57 -7.11
C ILE A 103 5.63 -10.67 -7.88
N THR A 104 4.47 -11.07 -7.40
CA THR A 104 3.65 -12.12 -8.00
C THR A 104 2.27 -11.57 -8.30
N VAL A 105 1.81 -11.79 -9.53
CA VAL A 105 0.47 -11.44 -10.02
C VAL A 105 -0.27 -12.74 -10.30
N ASN A 106 -1.47 -12.90 -9.76
CA ASN A 106 -2.32 -14.04 -10.06
C ASN A 106 -3.07 -13.80 -11.38
N LEU A 107 -2.79 -14.64 -12.39
CA LEU A 107 -3.38 -14.54 -13.71
C LEU A 107 -4.75 -15.24 -13.80
N THR A 108 -5.09 -16.10 -12.84
CA THR A 108 -6.38 -16.81 -12.83
C THR A 108 -7.56 -15.89 -12.53
N THR A 109 -7.30 -14.75 -11.89
CA THR A 109 -8.29 -13.71 -11.52
C THR A 109 -8.36 -12.57 -12.54
N LEU A 110 -7.70 -12.71 -13.69
CA LEU A 110 -7.66 -11.71 -14.75
C LEU A 110 -9.03 -11.61 -15.46
N GLN A 111 -9.57 -10.39 -15.53
CA GLN A 111 -10.89 -10.11 -16.11
C GLN A 111 -10.83 -8.96 -17.10
N SER A 112 -11.56 -9.07 -18.21
CA SER A 112 -11.80 -8.00 -19.19
C SER A 112 -13.28 -7.67 -19.29
N ASP A 113 -13.67 -6.83 -20.24
CA ASP A 113 -15.07 -6.49 -20.52
C ASP A 113 -15.88 -7.68 -21.10
N ARG A 114 -15.24 -8.79 -21.49
CA ARG A 114 -15.90 -9.95 -22.10
C ARG A 114 -15.42 -11.28 -21.52
N ALA A 115 -16.29 -11.99 -20.82
CA ALA A 115 -16.03 -13.32 -20.26
C ALA A 115 -15.59 -14.37 -21.31
N MET A 116 -16.04 -14.27 -22.56
CA MET A 116 -15.55 -15.12 -23.65
C MET A 116 -14.05 -14.92 -23.90
N ARG A 117 -13.58 -13.66 -23.88
CA ARG A 117 -12.18 -13.31 -24.08
C ARG A 117 -11.33 -13.79 -22.90
N ASP A 118 -11.82 -13.60 -21.69
CA ASP A 118 -11.13 -14.02 -20.47
C ASP A 118 -10.86 -15.53 -20.51
N ARG A 119 -11.88 -16.33 -20.84
CA ARG A 119 -11.72 -17.79 -21.00
C ARG A 119 -10.73 -18.17 -22.10
N TYR A 120 -10.73 -17.45 -23.22
CA TYR A 120 -9.78 -17.69 -24.31
C TYR A 120 -8.35 -17.38 -23.85
N ILE A 121 -8.12 -16.24 -23.22
CA ILE A 121 -6.81 -15.82 -22.75
C ILE A 121 -6.29 -16.77 -21.68
N GLN A 122 -7.11 -17.10 -20.69
CA GLN A 122 -6.73 -18.03 -19.62
C GLN A 122 -6.37 -19.42 -20.16
N ARG A 123 -7.13 -19.96 -21.11
CA ARG A 123 -6.96 -21.36 -21.57
C ARG A 123 -6.03 -21.54 -22.78
N ARG A 124 -5.94 -20.54 -23.67
CA ARG A 124 -5.23 -20.66 -24.97
C ARG A 124 -4.02 -19.76 -25.09
N THR A 125 -3.96 -18.65 -24.35
CA THR A 125 -2.87 -17.68 -24.47
C THR A 125 -1.89 -17.77 -23.30
N LEU A 126 -2.40 -17.72 -22.07
CA LEU A 126 -1.60 -17.72 -20.85
C LEU A 126 -1.55 -19.08 -20.15
N GLU A 127 -2.38 -20.04 -20.58
CA GLU A 127 -2.50 -21.38 -20.00
C GLU A 127 -2.44 -21.36 -18.46
N THR A 128 -3.32 -20.59 -17.82
CA THR A 128 -3.23 -20.26 -16.39
C THR A 128 -3.38 -21.48 -15.47
N ASP A 129 -3.92 -22.59 -15.98
CA ASP A 129 -3.95 -23.87 -15.26
C ASP A 129 -2.54 -24.45 -15.06
N ARG A 130 -1.60 -24.14 -15.97
CA ARG A 130 -0.19 -24.55 -15.91
C ARG A 130 0.73 -23.42 -15.43
N TYR A 131 0.40 -22.19 -15.78
CA TYR A 131 1.16 -20.99 -15.45
C TYR A 131 0.25 -19.97 -14.74
N PRO A 132 -0.15 -20.22 -13.48
CA PRO A 132 -1.16 -19.41 -12.80
C PRO A 132 -0.69 -18.00 -12.45
N THR A 133 0.61 -17.74 -12.50
CA THR A 133 1.19 -16.48 -12.04
C THR A 133 2.13 -15.85 -13.06
N ALA A 134 2.17 -14.52 -13.05
CA ALA A 134 3.28 -13.74 -13.59
C ALA A 134 4.18 -13.30 -12.45
N VAL A 135 5.49 -13.37 -12.66
CA VAL A 135 6.49 -13.09 -11.62
C VAL A 135 7.47 -12.05 -12.10
N LEU A 136 7.64 -10.97 -11.35
CA LEU A 136 8.68 -9.96 -11.57
C LEU A 136 9.74 -10.09 -10.47
N VAL A 137 10.99 -10.28 -10.87
CA VAL A 137 12.16 -10.24 -9.99
C VAL A 137 12.91 -8.92 -10.25
N PRO A 138 12.89 -7.95 -9.33
CA PRO A 138 13.63 -6.71 -9.47
C PRO A 138 15.14 -6.96 -9.46
N THR A 139 15.84 -6.40 -10.44
CA THR A 139 17.30 -6.51 -10.57
C THR A 139 18.00 -5.19 -10.34
N ARG A 140 17.31 -4.05 -10.56
CA ARG A 140 17.90 -2.73 -10.36
C ARG A 140 16.85 -1.65 -10.11
N PHE A 141 17.17 -0.70 -9.23
CA PHE A 141 16.46 0.57 -9.15
C PHE A 141 17.18 1.65 -9.96
N LEU A 142 16.41 2.37 -10.75
CA LEU A 142 16.82 3.50 -11.55
C LEU A 142 16.12 4.76 -11.02
N ARG A 143 16.80 5.91 -11.14
CA ARG A 143 16.27 7.23 -10.73
C ARG A 143 15.80 7.31 -9.27
N MET A 144 16.22 6.40 -8.41
CA MET A 144 15.86 6.42 -6.99
C MET A 144 16.69 7.47 -6.26
N ARG A 145 16.03 8.36 -5.52
CA ARG A 145 16.71 9.35 -4.67
C ARG A 145 17.14 8.68 -3.37
N THR A 146 18.42 8.74 -3.06
CA THR A 146 19.01 8.17 -1.85
C THR A 146 19.64 9.27 -0.99
N PRO A 147 19.56 9.21 0.34
CA PRO A 147 18.80 8.22 1.13
C PRO A 147 17.28 8.44 1.01
N LEU A 148 16.52 7.36 1.16
CA LEU A 148 15.05 7.46 1.13
C LEU A 148 14.52 8.07 2.44
N PRO A 149 13.47 8.89 2.40
CA PRO A 149 12.75 9.27 3.62
C PRO A 149 12.07 8.04 4.24
N ASP A 150 11.97 8.02 5.56
CA ASP A 150 11.30 6.96 6.32
C ASP A 150 9.80 6.92 6.06
N THR A 151 9.22 8.07 5.69
CA THR A 151 7.80 8.27 5.41
C THR A 151 7.58 9.05 4.13
N GLY A 152 6.36 8.93 3.59
CA GLY A 152 5.95 9.62 2.36
C GLY A 152 6.07 8.76 1.12
N THR A 153 5.71 9.36 -0.02
CA THR A 153 5.68 8.72 -1.33
C THR A 153 6.87 9.18 -2.14
N PHE A 154 7.51 8.24 -2.83
CA PHE A 154 8.60 8.53 -3.75
C PHE A 154 8.44 7.66 -5.00
N THR A 155 8.86 8.22 -6.13
CA THR A 155 8.81 7.60 -7.45
C THR A 155 10.21 7.17 -7.86
N PHE A 156 10.29 6.00 -8.50
CA PHE A 156 11.53 5.44 -9.04
C PHE A 156 11.19 4.47 -10.18
N GLU A 157 12.21 4.06 -10.91
CA GLU A 157 12.09 3.07 -11.98
C GLU A 157 12.65 1.72 -11.50
N ILE A 158 12.00 0.63 -11.89
CA ILE A 158 12.42 -0.73 -11.57
C ILE A 158 12.78 -1.44 -12.87
N GLN A 159 14.04 -1.83 -13.00
CA GLN A 159 14.44 -2.87 -13.94
C GLN A 159 14.30 -4.24 -13.28
N GLY A 160 13.80 -5.21 -14.03
CA GLY A 160 13.64 -6.56 -13.52
C GLY A 160 13.32 -7.57 -14.61
N ASP A 161 13.36 -8.83 -14.21
CA ASP A 161 13.04 -9.97 -15.06
C ASP A 161 11.59 -10.37 -14.84
N LEU A 162 10.79 -10.26 -15.89
CA LEU A 162 9.37 -10.62 -15.90
C LEU A 162 9.19 -11.98 -16.55
N THR A 163 8.66 -12.92 -15.77
CA THR A 163 8.31 -14.26 -16.21
C THR A 163 6.80 -14.37 -16.40
N ILE A 164 6.37 -14.65 -17.62
CA ILE A 164 4.99 -14.91 -18.00
C ILE A 164 4.98 -16.17 -18.85
N HIS A 165 4.07 -17.11 -18.55
CA HIS A 165 3.93 -18.35 -19.33
C HIS A 165 5.26 -19.13 -19.46
N GLY A 166 6.04 -19.18 -18.38
CA GLY A 166 7.34 -19.85 -18.33
C GLY A 166 8.48 -19.17 -19.10
N VAL A 167 8.22 -18.02 -19.74
CA VAL A 167 9.23 -17.26 -20.49
C VAL A 167 9.62 -16.02 -19.70
N THR A 168 10.92 -15.85 -19.46
CA THR A 168 11.50 -14.70 -18.77
C THR A 168 12.05 -13.68 -19.77
N LYS A 169 11.68 -12.41 -19.59
CA LYS A 169 12.22 -11.28 -20.37
C LYS A 169 12.52 -10.09 -19.46
N PRO A 170 13.56 -9.30 -19.76
CA PRO A 170 13.82 -8.06 -19.04
C PRO A 170 12.72 -7.04 -19.33
N THR A 171 12.38 -6.22 -18.33
CA THR A 171 11.42 -5.14 -18.42
C THR A 171 11.82 -3.97 -17.53
N THR A 172 11.26 -2.80 -17.81
CA THR A 172 11.41 -1.59 -16.99
C THR A 172 10.01 -1.09 -16.62
N TRP A 173 9.80 -0.85 -15.33
CA TRP A 173 8.58 -0.30 -14.78
C TRP A 173 8.86 1.11 -14.25
N HIS A 174 7.92 2.02 -14.48
CA HIS A 174 7.98 3.40 -13.99
C HIS A 174 6.93 3.55 -12.88
N GLY A 175 7.36 3.94 -11.67
CA GLY A 175 6.49 4.31 -10.56
C GLY A 175 6.28 5.80 -10.43
#